data_AF-A0A923VDV1-F1
#
_entry.id   AF-A0A923VDV1-F1
#
_cell.length_a   1.000
_cell.length_b   1.000
_cell.length_c   1.000
_cell.angle_alpha   90.00
_cell.angle_beta   90.00
_cell.angle_gamma   90.00
#
_symmetry.space_group_name_H-M   'P 1'
#
loop_
_entity.id
_entity.type
_entity.pdbx_description
1 polymer ?
#
loop_
_entity_poly.entity_id
_entity_poly.type
_entity_poly.pdbx_seq_one_letter_code
_entity_poly.pdbx_strand_id
1 'polypeptide(L)'
;MKKYFLHFTFLLVCGNAFGSIDSTVIPIQRQRNHEQIDEEQLKCDKADGKQDGMVKVSDNDDINLQVTDALIRRIDVLQDFIETDKKIPTNNEK
;
A
#
# COMPACT_ATOMS: atom_id res chain seq x y z
N MET A 1 50.35 -9.19 -15.41
CA MET A 1 49.36 -8.77 -16.43
C MET A 1 48.12 -9.67 -16.47
N LYS A 2 48.25 -11.00 -16.55
CA LYS A 2 47.09 -11.94 -16.55
C LYS A 2 46.13 -11.83 -15.34
N LYS A 3 46.65 -11.53 -14.14
CA LYS A 3 45.81 -11.36 -12.93
C LYS A 3 44.88 -10.14 -13.04
N TYR A 4 45.42 -8.99 -13.47
CA TYR A 4 44.64 -7.77 -13.70
C TYR A 4 43.63 -7.92 -14.85
N PHE A 5 44.01 -8.67 -15.88
CA PHE A 5 43.09 -9.02 -16.97
C PHE A 5 41.89 -9.81 -16.46
N LEU A 6 42.10 -10.79 -15.57
CA LEU A 6 41.03 -11.62 -14.98
C LEU A 6 40.10 -10.81 -14.06
N HIS A 7 40.64 -9.84 -13.33
CA HIS A 7 39.83 -8.94 -12.49
C HIS A 7 38.99 -7.98 -13.35
N PHE A 8 39.56 -7.50 -14.46
CA PHE A 8 38.86 -6.66 -15.43
C PHE A 8 37.72 -7.42 -16.13
N THR A 9 37.91 -8.69 -16.48
CA THR A 9 36.85 -9.51 -17.08
C THR A 9 35.74 -9.82 -16.08
N PHE A 10 36.08 -10.08 -14.82
CA PHE A 10 35.08 -10.34 -13.77
C PHE A 10 34.18 -9.11 -13.53
N LEU A 11 34.76 -7.90 -13.53
CA LEU A 11 34.02 -6.65 -13.36
C LEU A 11 33.05 -6.36 -14.51
N LEU A 12 33.38 -6.79 -15.74
CA LEU A 12 32.55 -6.61 -16.93
C LEU A 12 31.33 -7.55 -16.97
N VAL A 13 31.42 -8.74 -16.37
CA VAL A 13 30.33 -9.73 -16.36
C VAL A 13 29.28 -9.42 -15.29
N CYS A 14 29.66 -8.78 -14.18
CA CYS A 14 28.74 -8.46 -13.08
C CYS A 14 27.83 -7.24 -13.35
N GLY A 15 28.00 -6.53 -14.47
CA GLY A 15 27.34 -5.23 -14.72
C GLY A 15 25.90 -5.26 -15.26
N ASN A 16 25.31 -6.43 -15.54
CA ASN A 16 24.01 -6.51 -16.20
C ASN A 16 22.95 -7.20 -15.32
N ALA A 17 22.54 -6.53 -14.26
CA ALA A 17 21.29 -6.83 -13.56
C ALA A 17 20.30 -5.70 -13.85
N PHE A 18 19.45 -5.88 -14.87
CA PHE A 18 18.32 -4.99 -15.13
C PHE A 18 17.09 -5.56 -14.41
N GLY A 19 16.56 -4.82 -13.45
CA GLY A 19 15.25 -5.12 -12.87
C GLY A 19 14.16 -4.83 -13.89
N SER A 20 13.32 -5.80 -14.19
CA SER A 20 12.08 -5.54 -14.91
C SER A 20 11.14 -4.79 -13.96
N ILE A 21 10.71 -3.59 -14.35
CA ILE A 21 9.56 -2.96 -13.72
C ILE A 21 8.33 -3.78 -14.10
N ASP A 22 7.49 -4.08 -13.11
CA ASP A 22 6.20 -4.72 -13.36
C ASP A 22 5.33 -3.74 -14.19
N SER A 23 4.92 -4.16 -15.39
CA SER A 23 4.11 -3.34 -16.30
C SER A 23 2.61 -3.52 -16.10
N THR A 24 2.21 -4.16 -14.99
CA THR A 24 0.81 -4.42 -14.67
C THR A 24 0.02 -3.12 -14.61
N VAL A 25 -0.85 -2.91 -15.61
CA VAL A 25 -1.72 -1.74 -15.70
C VAL A 25 -2.85 -1.90 -14.70
N ILE A 26 -2.74 -1.20 -13.57
CA ILE A 26 -3.79 -1.15 -12.55
C ILE A 26 -4.98 -0.34 -13.11
N PRO A 27 -6.21 -0.89 -13.10
CA PRO A 27 -7.40 -0.16 -13.51
C PRO A 27 -7.59 1.13 -12.72
N ILE A 28 -7.94 2.23 -13.41
CA ILE A 28 -8.17 3.55 -12.77
C ILE A 28 -9.24 3.47 -11.69
N GLN A 29 -10.28 2.65 -11.89
CA GLN A 29 -11.35 2.49 -10.89
C GLN A 29 -10.84 1.88 -9.59
N ARG A 30 -9.86 0.96 -9.65
CA ARG A 30 -9.24 0.37 -8.46
C ARG A 30 -8.46 1.42 -7.69
N GLN A 31 -7.67 2.24 -8.39
CA GLN A 31 -6.92 3.35 -7.78
C GLN A 31 -7.87 4.33 -7.06
N ARG A 32 -8.95 4.75 -7.74
CA ARG A 32 -9.96 5.63 -7.15
C ARG A 32 -10.60 5.05 -5.88
N ASN A 33 -10.91 3.76 -5.88
CA ASN A 33 -11.51 3.11 -4.71
C ASN A 33 -10.56 3.16 -3.51
N HIS A 34 -9.26 2.87 -3.71
CA HIS A 34 -8.25 3.00 -2.65
C HIS A 34 -8.10 4.44 -2.18
N GLU A 35 -7.98 5.39 -3.09
CA GLU A 35 -7.91 6.83 -2.75
C GLU A 35 -9.10 7.27 -1.89
N GLN A 36 -10.31 6.84 -2.23
CA GLN A 36 -11.51 7.17 -1.46
C GLN A 36 -11.50 6.56 -0.06
N ILE A 37 -11.00 5.34 0.09
CA ILE A 37 -10.89 4.68 1.41
C ILE A 37 -9.86 5.40 2.27
N ASP A 38 -8.72 5.74 1.69
CA ASP A 38 -7.64 6.45 2.39
C ASP A 38 -8.12 7.85 2.83
N GLU A 39 -8.87 8.55 1.98
CA GLU A 39 -9.49 9.82 2.32
C GLU A 39 -10.49 9.71 3.48
N GLU A 40 -11.33 8.67 3.49
CA GLU A 40 -12.28 8.44 4.59
C GLU A 40 -11.57 8.01 5.88
N GLN A 41 -10.50 7.21 5.79
CA GLN A 41 -9.65 6.88 6.94
C GLN A 41 -9.04 8.13 7.55
N LEU A 42 -8.54 9.06 6.73
CA LEU A 42 -7.98 10.33 7.18
C LEU A 42 -9.04 11.21 7.87
N LYS A 43 -10.26 11.24 7.35
CA LYS A 43 -11.38 11.96 7.98
C LYS A 43 -11.77 11.32 9.31
N CYS A 44 -11.71 10.00 9.40
CA CYS A 44 -12.01 9.25 10.62
C CYS A 44 -10.95 9.50 11.70
N ASP A 45 -9.66 9.50 11.34
CA ASP A 45 -8.56 9.90 12.21
C ASP A 45 -8.80 11.32 12.74
N LYS A 46 -9.14 12.25 11.84
CA LYS A 46 -9.45 13.65 12.18
C LYS A 46 -10.72 13.85 13.02
N ALA A 47 -11.54 12.83 13.24
CA ALA A 47 -12.85 13.00 13.87
C ALA A 47 -12.76 13.48 15.32
N ASP A 48 -11.66 13.18 16.03
CA ASP A 48 -11.43 13.62 17.41
C ASP A 48 -10.72 15.00 17.50
N GLY A 49 -10.45 15.62 16.35
CA GLY A 49 -9.79 16.91 16.23
C GLY A 49 -8.27 16.83 16.07
N LYS A 50 -7.68 15.64 16.05
CA LYS A 50 -6.25 15.40 15.81
C LYS A 50 -6.07 14.48 14.62
N GLN A 51 -4.89 14.55 14.00
CA GLN A 51 -4.54 13.65 12.89
C GLN A 51 -3.22 12.99 13.27
N ASP A 52 -3.29 12.06 14.23
CA ASP A 52 -2.16 11.38 14.83
C ASP A 52 -2.19 9.85 14.62
N GLY A 53 -3.14 9.35 13.84
CA GLY A 53 -3.32 7.93 13.55
C GLY A 53 -4.03 7.17 14.67
N MET A 54 -4.63 7.86 15.65
CA MET A 54 -5.38 7.28 16.74
C MET A 54 -6.73 7.96 16.88
N VAL A 55 -7.78 7.16 17.13
CA VAL A 55 -9.11 7.71 17.40
C VAL A 55 -9.32 7.78 18.91
N LYS A 56 -9.32 8.99 19.47
CA LYS A 56 -9.63 9.20 20.90
C LYS A 56 -11.14 9.12 21.14
N VAL A 57 -11.58 8.04 21.79
CA VAL A 57 -12.98 7.84 22.23
C VAL A 57 -13.19 8.04 23.73
N SER A 58 -12.12 7.95 24.52
CA SER A 58 -12.17 8.08 25.98
C SER A 58 -10.85 8.60 26.54
N ASP A 59 -10.78 8.82 27.85
CA ASP A 59 -9.53 9.15 28.54
C ASP A 59 -8.65 7.92 28.87
N ASN A 60 -9.12 6.71 28.53
CA ASN A 60 -8.33 5.50 28.66
C ASN A 60 -7.65 5.15 27.33
N ASP A 61 -6.32 5.19 27.33
CA ASP A 61 -5.49 4.92 26.15
C ASP A 61 -5.64 3.49 25.63
N ASP A 62 -5.86 2.49 26.51
CA ASP A 62 -6.06 1.10 26.09
C ASP A 62 -7.35 0.94 25.26
N ILE A 63 -8.40 1.68 25.62
CA ILE A 63 -9.67 1.69 24.88
C ILE A 63 -9.45 2.36 23.52
N ASN A 64 -8.74 3.49 23.50
CA ASN A 64 -8.43 4.21 22.26
C ASN A 64 -7.63 3.34 21.28
N LEU A 65 -6.63 2.60 21.79
CA LEU A 65 -5.84 1.66 20.99
C LEU A 65 -6.68 0.51 20.45
N GLN A 66 -7.54 -0.10 21.27
CA GLN A 66 -8.41 -1.19 20.83
C GLN A 66 -9.42 -0.74 19.76
N VAL A 67 -9.98 0.46 19.91
CA VAL A 67 -10.90 1.02 18.91
C VAL A 67 -10.16 1.33 17.62
N THR A 68 -8.99 1.96 17.70
CA THR A 68 -8.16 2.26 16.53
C THR A 68 -7.78 0.99 15.77
N ASP A 69 -7.33 -0.05 16.47
CA ASP A 69 -7.00 -1.37 15.90
C ASP A 69 -8.23 -2.04 15.26
N ALA A 70 -9.41 -1.98 15.90
CA ALA A 70 -10.64 -2.49 15.31
C ALA A 70 -11.04 -1.74 14.02
N LEU A 71 -10.86 -0.42 13.98
CA LEU A 71 -11.14 0.40 12.80
C LEU A 71 -10.19 0.07 11.64
N ILE A 72 -8.88 0.02 11.90
CA ILE A 72 -7.87 -0.31 10.88
C ILE A 72 -8.15 -1.69 10.28
N ARG A 73 -8.38 -2.70 11.12
CA ARG A 73 -8.74 -4.05 10.63
C ARG A 73 -10.00 -4.05 9.77
N ARG A 74 -10.97 -3.18 10.07
CA ARG A 74 -12.19 -3.09 9.26
C ARG A 74 -11.92 -2.45 7.90
N ILE A 75 -11.02 -1.47 7.84
CA ILE A 75 -10.56 -0.84 6.60
C ILE A 75 -9.81 -1.86 5.74
N ASP A 76 -8.91 -2.63 6.33
CA ASP A 76 -8.17 -3.70 5.62
C ASP A 76 -9.13 -4.70 4.98
N VAL A 77 -10.13 -5.16 5.75
CA VAL A 77 -11.17 -6.07 5.24
C VAL A 77 -11.97 -5.46 4.09
N LEU A 78 -12.16 -4.14 4.09
CA LEU A 78 -12.87 -3.42 3.03
C LEU A 78 -12.00 -3.30 1.76
N GLN A 79 -10.71 -3.04 1.91
CA GLN A 79 -9.75 -3.06 0.80
C GLN A 79 -9.64 -4.47 0.20
N ASP A 80 -9.53 -5.50 1.04
CA ASP A 80 -9.52 -6.91 0.62
C ASP A 80 -10.81 -7.30 -0.12
N PHE A 81 -11.96 -6.82 0.35
CA PHE A 81 -13.24 -7.03 -0.33
C PHE A 81 -13.22 -6.43 -1.74
N ILE A 82 -12.67 -5.22 -1.90
CA ILE A 82 -12.59 -4.57 -3.20
C ILE A 82 -11.63 -5.28 -4.16
N GLU A 83 -10.56 -5.87 -3.63
CA GLU A 83 -9.59 -6.62 -4.44
C GLU A 83 -10.08 -8.01 -4.84
N THR A 84 -10.91 -8.64 -4.00
CA THR A 84 -11.39 -10.01 -4.22
C THR A 84 -12.74 -10.09 -4.95
N ASP A 85 -13.55 -9.04 -4.90
CA ASP A 85 -14.87 -9.04 -5.54
C ASP A 85 -14.76 -8.89 -7.06
N LYS A 86 -15.05 -9.98 -7.75
CA LYS A 86 -15.09 -10.06 -9.23
C LYS A 86 -16.22 -9.25 -9.86
N LYS A 87 -17.21 -8.81 -9.08
CA LYS A 87 -18.35 -8.02 -9.56
C LYS A 87 -18.07 -6.52 -9.58
N ILE A 88 -17.03 -6.06 -8.89
CA ILE A 88 -16.62 -4.65 -8.95
C ILE A 88 -15.97 -4.46 -10.33
N PRO A 89 -16.57 -3.66 -11.22
CA PRO A 89 -16.08 -3.53 -12.57
C PRO A 89 -14.68 -2.93 -12.55
N THR A 90 -13.70 -3.70 -13.02
CA THR A 90 -12.43 -3.12 -13.43
C THR A 90 -12.72 -2.45 -14.76
N ASN A 91 -12.67 -1.13 -14.81
CA ASN A 91 -13.07 -0.30 -15.96
C ASN A 91 -12.10 -0.45 -17.17
N ASN A 92 -11.43 -1.59 -17.28
CA ASN A 92 -10.45 -1.95 -18.30
C ASN A 92 -11.05 -2.76 -19.46
N GLU A 93 -12.37 -2.99 -19.47
CA GLU A 93 -13.06 -3.52 -20.65
C GLU A 93 -13.15 -2.41 -21.71
N LYS A 94 -12.17 -2.39 -22.61
CA LYS A 94 -12.28 -1.78 -23.94
C LYS A 94 -12.68 -2.83 -24.96
#